data_AF-A0A3S1DYV9-F1
#
_entry.id   AF-A0A3S1DYV9-F1
#
_cell.length_a   1.000
_cell.length_b   1.000
_cell.length_c   1.000
_cell.angle_alpha   90.00
_cell.angle_beta   90.00
_cell.angle_gamma   90.00
#
_symmetry.space_group_name_H-M   'P 1'
#
loop_
_entity.id
_entity.type
_entity.pdbx_description
1 polymer ?
#
loop_
_entity_poly.entity_id
_entity_poly.type
_entity_poly.pdbx_seq_one_letter_code
_entity_poly.pdbx_strand_id
1 'polypeptide(L)'
;VSGGEVLPVRRIADAACVRAGLKARWRPTPLMPAMLAAGLMEAVALRLPGRPEPPVTRYGLGLFAFAQSLDISKAKRVLGWTPKISFEQGLDRTFAGRVRP
;
A
#
# COMPACT_ATOMS: atom_id res chain seq x y z
N VAL A 1 -7.82 9.42 -8.84
CA VAL A 1 -9.23 8.97 -8.66
C VAL A 1 -9.20 7.68 -7.84
N SER A 2 -10.15 7.45 -6.92
CA SER A 2 -10.14 6.32 -5.98
C SER A 2 -11.28 5.31 -6.26
N GLY A 3 -11.18 4.11 -5.67
CA GLY A 3 -12.20 3.05 -5.68
C GLY A 3 -13.39 3.31 -4.74
N GLY A 4 -13.42 4.43 -4.01
CA GLY A 4 -14.54 4.82 -3.15
C GLY A 4 -14.63 4.07 -1.82
N GLU A 5 -13.76 3.09 -1.59
CA GLU A 5 -13.65 2.33 -0.35
C GLU A 5 -12.45 2.86 0.47
N VAL A 6 -12.60 2.92 1.81
CA VAL A 6 -11.52 3.30 2.73
C VAL A 6 -10.95 2.02 3.35
N LEU A 7 -9.75 1.62 2.94
CA LEU A 7 -9.11 0.39 3.39
C LEU A 7 -7.75 0.69 4.04
N PRO A 8 -7.49 0.19 5.27
CA PRO A 8 -6.16 0.24 5.86
C PRO A 8 -5.16 -0.54 5.00
N VAL A 9 -3.96 0.00 4.79
CA VAL A 9 -2.93 -0.65 3.96
C VAL A 9 -2.54 -2.02 4.50
N ARG A 10 -2.62 -2.22 5.82
CA ARG A 10 -2.47 -3.54 6.42
C ARG A 10 -3.46 -4.57 5.87
N ARG A 11 -4.75 -4.21 5.73
CA ARG A 11 -5.78 -5.11 5.18
C ARG A 11 -5.49 -5.44 3.72
N ILE A 12 -5.02 -4.46 2.96
CA ILE A 12 -4.60 -4.65 1.57
C ILE A 12 -3.43 -5.65 1.49
N ALA A 13 -2.40 -5.45 2.30
CA ALA A 13 -1.24 -6.33 2.36
C ALA A 13 -1.62 -7.76 2.79
N ASP A 14 -2.47 -7.89 3.82
CA ASP A 14 -2.98 -9.20 4.26
C ASP A 14 -3.73 -9.92 3.14
N ALA A 15 -4.65 -9.24 2.46
CA ALA A 15 -5.46 -9.79 1.38
C ALA A 15 -4.63 -10.21 0.15
N ALA A 16 -3.57 -9.46 -0.14
CA ALA A 16 -2.60 -9.80 -1.18
C ALA A 16 -1.72 -11.00 -0.78
N CYS A 17 -1.21 -11.03 0.46
CA CYS A 17 -0.40 -12.14 0.96
C CYS A 17 -1.17 -13.47 0.91
N VAL A 18 -2.43 -13.48 1.35
CA VAL A 18 -3.28 -14.69 1.29
C VAL A 18 -3.38 -15.23 -0.14
N ARG A 19 -3.62 -14.35 -1.12
CA ARG A 19 -3.71 -14.73 -2.55
C ARG A 19 -2.37 -15.14 -3.16
N ALA A 20 -1.27 -14.68 -2.59
CA ALA A 20 0.07 -15.11 -2.95
C ALA A 20 0.51 -16.41 -2.25
N GLY A 21 -0.35 -17.03 -1.41
CA GLY A 21 0.03 -18.19 -0.61
C GLY A 21 0.99 -17.87 0.54
N LEU A 22 1.12 -16.60 0.93
CA LEU A 22 2.02 -16.12 1.97
C LEU A 22 1.26 -15.80 3.25
N LYS A 23 1.87 -16.11 4.41
CA LYS A 23 1.35 -15.72 5.72
C LYS A 23 2.08 -14.47 6.22
N ALA A 24 1.42 -13.32 6.19
CA ALA A 24 1.95 -12.08 6.74
C ALA A 24 2.20 -12.20 8.25
N ARG A 25 3.35 -11.69 8.72
CA ARG A 25 3.71 -11.63 10.14
C ARG A 25 3.98 -10.19 10.54
N TRP A 26 3.04 -9.60 11.26
CA TRP A 26 3.14 -8.22 11.72
C TRP A 26 3.81 -8.14 13.08
N ARG A 27 4.66 -7.14 13.27
CA ARG A 27 5.24 -6.79 14.56
C ARG A 27 4.76 -5.40 14.98
N PRO A 28 4.29 -5.22 16.22
CA PRO A 28 4.01 -3.89 16.71
C PRO A 28 5.34 -3.13 16.87
N THR A 29 5.46 -1.99 16.20
CA THR A 29 6.65 -1.16 16.24
C THR A 29 6.23 0.29 16.47
N PRO A 30 6.82 1.00 17.45
CA PRO A 30 6.54 2.42 17.66
C PRO A 30 6.90 3.25 16.41
N LEU A 31 5.98 4.11 15.99
CA LEU A 31 6.11 4.85 14.72
C LEU A 31 7.33 5.78 14.70
N MET A 32 7.59 6.51 15.79
CA MET A 32 8.64 7.54 15.82
C MET A 32 10.06 6.98 15.56
N PRO A 33 10.53 5.95 16.28
CA PRO A 33 11.79 5.27 15.95
C PRO A 33 11.81 4.69 14.52
N ALA A 34 10.70 4.09 14.06
CA ALA A 34 10.62 3.55 12.71
C ALA A 34 10.77 4.65 11.64
N MET A 35 10.16 5.81 11.85
CA MET A 35 10.27 6.99 10.98
C MET A 35 11.69 7.56 10.93
N LEU A 36 12.43 7.52 12.04
CA LEU A 36 13.85 7.90 12.04
C LEU A 36 14.70 6.91 11.25
N ALA A 37 14.54 5.61 11.49
CA ALA A 37 15.24 4.56 10.75
C ALA A 37 14.97 4.65 9.24
N ALA A 38 13.72 4.83 8.84
CA ALA A 38 13.36 5.00 7.44
C ALA A 38 13.99 6.26 6.81
N GLY A 39 14.02 7.38 7.55
CA GLY A 39 14.69 8.59 7.07
C GLY A 39 16.19 8.42 6.85
N LEU A 40 16.87 7.65 7.70
CA LEU A 40 18.28 7.29 7.51
C LEU A 40 18.46 6.40 6.27
N MET A 41 17.59 5.41 6.08
CA MET A 41 17.63 4.53 4.91
C MET A 41 17.43 5.30 3.61
N GLU A 42 16.45 6.21 3.56
CA GLU A 42 16.23 7.13 2.44
C GLU A 42 17.47 8.00 2.17
N ALA A 43 18.07 8.57 3.21
CA ALA A 43 19.25 9.43 3.09
C ALA A 43 20.49 8.69 2.57
N VAL A 44 20.66 7.42 2.94
CA VAL A 44 21.72 6.53 2.44
C VAL A 44 21.45 6.16 0.99
N ALA A 45 20.23 5.71 0.67
CA ALA A 45 19.82 5.37 -0.68
C ALA A 45 20.09 6.50 -1.68
N LEU A 46 19.76 7.75 -1.32
CA LEU A 46 19.99 8.92 -2.17
C LEU A 46 21.47 9.26 -2.40
N ARG A 47 22.37 8.82 -1.51
CA ARG A 47 23.82 9.09 -1.58
C ARG A 47 24.61 8.00 -2.29
N LEU A 48 24.04 6.81 -2.44
CA LEU A 48 24.69 5.71 -3.15
C LEU A 48 24.65 5.94 -4.67
N PRO A 49 25.70 5.52 -5.40
CA PRO A 49 25.68 5.50 -6.86
C PRO A 49 24.47 4.73 -7.38
N GLY A 50 23.78 5.28 -8.37
CA GLY A 50 22.56 4.67 -8.93
C GLY A 50 21.28 4.89 -8.10
N ARG A 51 21.36 5.52 -6.92
CA ARG A 51 20.22 5.90 -6.07
C ARG A 51 19.17 4.77 -5.91
N PRO A 52 19.58 3.61 -5.36
CA PRO A 52 18.69 2.46 -5.22
C PRO A 52 17.47 2.80 -4.37
N GLU A 53 16.39 2.03 -4.51
CA GLU A 53 15.22 2.19 -3.65
C GLU A 53 15.54 1.79 -2.19
N PRO A 54 15.20 2.62 -1.20
CA PRO A 54 15.37 2.25 0.20
C PRO A 54 14.40 1.11 0.56
N PRO A 55 14.79 0.16 1.45
CA PRO A 55 13.92 -0.96 1.83
C PRO A 55 12.59 -0.54 2.47
N VAL A 56 12.58 0.61 3.14
CA VAL A 56 11.38 1.25 3.66
C VAL A 56 11.53 2.76 3.61
N THR A 57 10.43 3.44 3.35
CA THR A 57 10.34 4.90 3.32
C THR A 57 9.49 5.42 4.49
N ARG A 58 9.72 6.67 4.89
CA ARG A 58 8.85 7.36 5.85
C ARG A 58 7.42 7.43 5.32
N TYR A 59 7.27 7.62 4.01
CA TYR A 59 5.98 7.60 3.34
C TYR A 59 5.30 6.22 3.47
N GLY A 60 6.04 5.14 3.21
CA GLY A 60 5.53 3.77 3.37
C GLY A 60 5.07 3.49 4.80
N LEU A 61 5.83 3.90 5.82
CA LEU A 61 5.41 3.79 7.21
C LEU A 61 4.15 4.62 7.50
N GLY A 62 4.06 5.84 6.97
CA GLY A 62 2.86 6.68 7.09
C GLY A 62 1.61 6.03 6.51
N LEU A 63 1.74 5.34 5.37
CA LEU A 63 0.66 4.59 4.75
C LEU A 63 0.15 3.43 5.65
N PHE A 64 1.03 2.78 6.41
CA PHE A 64 0.63 1.76 7.38
C PHE A 64 0.04 2.34 8.66
N ALA A 65 0.46 3.53 9.06
CA ALA A 65 0.03 4.17 10.31
C ALA A 65 -1.37 4.82 10.22
N PHE A 66 -1.79 5.26 9.03
CA PHE A 66 -3.02 6.05 8.86
C PHE A 66 -3.90 5.55 7.71
N ALA A 67 -5.21 5.47 7.97
CA ALA A 67 -6.18 5.18 6.92
C ALA A 67 -6.27 6.36 5.93
N GLN A 68 -6.28 6.05 4.63
CA GLN A 68 -6.39 7.05 3.56
C GLN A 68 -7.81 7.04 3.02
N SER A 69 -8.50 8.18 3.10
CA SER A 69 -9.83 8.38 2.51
C SER A 69 -9.75 9.45 1.43
N LEU A 70 -10.25 9.12 0.24
CA LEU A 70 -10.34 10.06 -0.88
C LEU A 70 -11.82 10.23 -1.24
N ASP A 71 -12.37 11.42 -1.04
CA ASP A 71 -13.71 11.76 -1.51
C ASP A 71 -13.76 11.76 -3.04
N ILE A 72 -14.61 10.91 -3.60
CA ILE A 72 -14.80 10.78 -5.05
C ILE A 72 -15.96 11.62 -5.58
N SER A 73 -16.63 12.42 -4.74
CA SER A 73 -17.82 13.19 -5.12
C SER A 73 -17.58 14.13 -6.30
N LYS A 74 -16.42 14.79 -6.36
CA LYS A 74 -16.04 15.64 -7.51
C LYS A 74 -15.87 14.81 -8.79
N ALA A 75 -15.22 13.65 -8.72
CA ALA A 75 -15.02 12.78 -9.86
C ALA A 75 -16.34 12.21 -10.38
N LYS A 76 -17.24 11.81 -9.46
CA LYS A 76 -18.59 11.36 -9.81
C LYS A 76 -19.38 12.44 -10.55
N ARG A 77 -19.36 13.68 -10.04
CA ARG A 77 -20.11 14.80 -10.63
C ARG A 77 -19.57 15.25 -11.99
N VAL A 78 -18.26 15.39 -12.12
CA VAL A 78 -17.64 16.00 -13.32
C VAL A 78 -17.39 14.97 -14.42
N LEU A 79 -17.10 13.71 -14.05
CA LEU A 79 -16.66 12.68 -14.99
C LEU A 79 -17.66 11.53 -15.11
N GLY A 80 -18.76 11.52 -14.35
CA GLY A 80 -19.63 10.35 -14.22
C GLY A 80 -18.89 9.14 -13.63
N TRP A 81 -17.77 9.37 -12.92
CA TRP A 81 -16.93 8.29 -12.40
C TRP A 81 -17.68 7.46 -11.35
N THR A 82 -17.70 6.15 -11.57
CA THR A 82 -18.08 5.15 -10.57
C THR A 82 -17.08 3.99 -10.62
N PRO A 83 -16.58 3.52 -9.47
CA PRO A 83 -15.80 2.29 -9.40
C PRO A 83 -16.62 1.13 -10.00
N LYS A 84 -16.02 0.38 -10.93
CA LYS A 84 -16.68 -0.78 -11.58
C LYS A 84 -16.21 -2.13 -11.03
N ILE A 85 -15.09 -2.14 -10.33
CA ILE A 85 -14.42 -3.32 -9.79
C ILE A 85 -14.17 -3.00 -8.32
N SER A 86 -14.67 -3.85 -7.42
CA SER A 86 -14.39 -3.73 -5.99
C SER A 86 -12.93 -4.07 -5.70
N PHE A 87 -12.43 -3.66 -4.55
CA PHE A 87 -11.04 -3.95 -4.19
C PHE A 87 -10.70 -5.45 -4.22
N GLU A 88 -11.54 -6.28 -3.59
CA GLU A 88 -11.36 -7.74 -3.55
C GLU A 88 -11.38 -8.37 -4.96
N GLN A 89 -12.33 -7.95 -5.81
CA GLN A 89 -12.40 -8.45 -7.18
C GLN A 89 -11.15 -8.05 -7.98
N GLY A 90 -10.62 -6.85 -7.75
CA GLY A 90 -9.36 -6.39 -8.34
C GLY A 90 -8.18 -7.26 -7.92
N LEU A 91 -8.10 -7.61 -6.63
CA LEU A 91 -7.08 -8.53 -6.13
C LEU A 91 -7.23 -9.92 -6.76
N ASP A 92 -8.43 -10.50 -6.81
CA ASP A 92 -8.65 -11.81 -7.42
C ASP A 92 -8.16 -11.83 -8.87
N ARG A 93 -8.52 -10.82 -9.67
CA ARG A 93 -8.06 -10.69 -11.06
C ARG A 93 -6.54 -10.57 -11.17
N THR A 94 -5.90 -9.87 -10.23
CA THR A 94 -4.45 -9.64 -10.24
C THR A 94 -3.67 -10.92 -9.94
N PHE A 95 -4.18 -11.77 -9.04
CA PHE A 95 -3.52 -13.00 -8.61
C PHE A 95 -3.97 -14.25 -9.39
N ALA A 96 -5.07 -14.18 -10.15
CA ALA A 96 -5.60 -15.30 -10.95
C ALA A 96 -4.57 -15.94 -11.90
N GLY A 97 -3.58 -15.18 -12.39
CA GLY A 97 -2.53 -15.69 -13.29
C GLY A 97 -1.21 -16.09 -12.61
N ARG A 98 -1.10 -15.97 -11.28
CA ARG A 98 0.18 -16.13 -10.55
C ARG A 98 0.22 -17.28 -9.54
N VAL A 99 -0.82 -18.10 -9.45
CA VAL A 99 -0.78 -19.34 -8.66
C VAL A 99 0.08 -20.35 -9.41
N ARG A 100 1.41 -20.24 -9.27
CA ARG A 100 2.31 -21.37 -9.52
C ARG A 100 2.42 -22.17 -8.22
N PRO A 101 2.28 -23.51 -8.27
CA PRO A 101 2.40 -24.38 -7.11
C PRO A 101 3.80 -24.29 -6.48
#